data_AF-A0AAN8LYS2-F1
#
_entry.id   AF-A0AAN8LYS2-F1
#
_cell.length_a   1.000
_cell.length_b   1.000
_cell.length_c   1.000
_cell.angle_alpha   90.00
_cell.angle_beta   90.00
_cell.angle_gamma   90.00
#
_symmetry.space_group_name_H-M   'P 1'
#
loop_
_entity.id
_entity.type
_entity.pdbx_description
1 polymer ?
#
loop_
_entity_poly.entity_id
_entity_poly.type
_entity_poly.pdbx_seq_one_letter_code
_entity_poly.pdbx_strand_id
1 'polypeptide(L)'
;MEKQIILSALPKPLSCQVFYPQAFYCQSFDWHHQGHSCYLASIWDKKYSATRRLLLKTKLLKKAGIMLVAEFADKKRERESALNERAPPLKLSGLSVQELQDLCKDLHKKIDIVDEARYDMEIKVGKNDLEIKSLTQKIDEIKGSKKPTLKRVKKSAADALLGAVADTGKMKADFTSGLKKVKKEEEKKEEVTDWRKNVDAMSGMEGRKKLFDAGK
;
A
#
# COMPACT_ATOMS: atom_id res chain seq x y z
N MET A 1 28.97 40.86 -29.06
CA MET A 1 27.54 40.62 -28.76
C MET A 1 27.46 39.44 -27.81
N GLU A 2 27.60 39.78 -26.53
CA GLU A 2 27.44 38.89 -25.39
C GLU A 2 25.97 38.50 -25.26
N LYS A 3 25.69 37.24 -24.92
CA LYS A 3 24.47 36.88 -24.22
C LYS A 3 24.85 36.02 -23.02
N GLN A 4 24.87 36.70 -21.88
CA GLN A 4 24.75 36.13 -20.55
C GLN A 4 23.56 35.17 -20.48
N ILE A 5 23.78 33.99 -19.90
CA ILE A 5 22.73 33.21 -19.25
C ILE A 5 23.05 33.25 -17.76
N ILE A 6 22.15 33.90 -17.03
CA ILE A 6 22.18 34.13 -15.60
C ILE A 6 21.14 33.22 -14.92
N LEU A 7 21.54 32.63 -13.79
CA LEU A 7 20.77 32.15 -12.63
C LEU A 7 19.92 30.87 -12.72
N SER A 8 20.35 29.84 -11.98
CA SER A 8 19.87 29.56 -10.60
C SER A 8 20.49 28.24 -10.09
N ALA A 9 21.59 28.31 -9.32
CA ALA A 9 21.57 28.30 -7.85
C ALA A 9 20.92 27.04 -7.23
N LEU A 10 21.64 25.90 -7.29
CA LEU A 10 21.41 24.74 -6.44
C LEU A 10 21.91 25.05 -5.00
N PRO A 11 21.08 24.89 -3.95
CA PRO A 11 21.56 25.04 -2.58
C PRO A 11 22.46 23.85 -2.20
N LYS A 12 23.70 24.17 -1.81
CA LYS A 12 24.68 23.24 -1.26
C LYS A 12 24.14 22.61 0.04
N PRO A 13 24.43 21.32 0.31
CA PRO A 13 24.06 20.70 1.58
C PRO A 13 24.88 21.33 2.71
N LEU A 14 24.19 21.90 3.68
CA LEU A 14 24.76 22.36 4.93
C LEU A 14 25.38 21.16 5.66
N SER A 15 26.67 21.29 5.97
CA SER A 15 27.41 20.41 6.85
C SER A 15 26.74 20.37 8.22
N CYS A 16 26.28 19.19 8.64
CA CYS A 16 25.92 18.92 10.04
C CYS A 16 27.18 18.98 10.90
N GLN A 17 27.48 20.15 11.47
CA GLN A 17 28.36 20.23 12.62
C GLN A 17 27.66 19.58 13.80
N VAL A 18 28.24 18.48 14.27
CA VAL A 18 27.88 17.79 15.50
C VAL A 18 28.26 18.70 16.66
N PHE A 19 27.29 19.45 17.19
CA PHE A 19 27.45 20.18 18.45
C PHE A 19 27.15 19.21 19.59
N TYR A 20 28.21 18.74 20.25
CA TYR A 20 28.14 18.07 21.55
C TYR A 20 27.51 19.03 22.58
N PRO A 21 26.49 18.63 23.35
CA PRO A 21 26.09 19.41 24.51
C PRO A 21 27.09 19.12 25.63
N GLN A 22 27.95 20.11 25.88
CA GLN A 22 28.80 20.20 27.05
C GLN A 22 27.90 20.25 28.29
N ALA A 23 28.04 19.25 29.17
CA ALA A 23 27.32 19.18 30.43
C ALA A 23 27.68 20.37 31.32
N PHE A 24 26.80 21.37 31.41
CA PHE A 24 26.86 22.37 32.45
C PHE A 24 26.30 21.79 33.74
N TYR A 25 27.21 21.58 34.68
CA TYR A 25 26.96 21.31 36.09
C TYR A 25 25.96 22.35 36.64
N CYS A 26 24.76 21.91 37.02
CA CYS A 26 23.80 22.75 37.70
C CYS A 26 24.20 22.81 39.18
N GLN A 27 24.93 23.85 39.58
CA GLN A 27 25.12 24.18 40.98
C GLN A 27 23.76 24.48 41.61
N SER A 28 23.49 23.79 42.72
CA SER A 28 22.33 23.96 43.57
C SER A 28 22.15 25.41 43.98
N PHE A 29 21.09 26.05 43.51
CA PHE A 29 20.61 27.31 44.05
C PHE A 29 19.26 27.03 44.71
N ASP A 30 19.27 27.01 46.05
CA ASP A 30 18.09 26.93 46.89
C ASP A 30 17.19 28.15 46.60
N TRP A 31 15.97 27.90 46.14
CA TRP A 31 14.89 28.88 46.16
C TRP A 31 13.65 28.25 46.78
N HIS A 32 13.50 28.54 48.08
CA HIS A 32 12.32 28.23 48.87
C HIS A 32 11.38 29.43 48.80
N HIS A 33 10.47 29.51 47.83
CA HIS A 33 9.21 30.27 47.96
C HIS A 33 8.22 30.02 46.80
N GLN A 34 6.99 29.67 47.17
CA GLN A 34 5.73 29.83 46.42
C GLN A 34 5.56 29.12 45.04
N GLY A 35 5.22 27.84 45.08
CA GLY A 35 3.89 27.32 44.65
C GLY A 35 3.36 27.49 43.22
N HIS A 36 4.05 28.10 42.25
CA HIS A 36 3.47 28.42 40.93
C HIS A 36 4.32 27.93 39.72
N SER A 37 5.09 26.85 39.86
CA SER A 37 5.99 26.35 38.79
C SER A 37 5.73 24.91 38.34
N CYS A 38 4.46 24.47 38.31
CA CYS A 38 4.13 23.09 37.90
C CYS A 38 3.22 22.99 36.66
N TYR A 39 2.64 24.08 36.17
CA TYR A 39 1.71 24.04 35.03
C TYR A 39 2.34 24.28 33.65
N LEU A 40 3.60 24.73 33.59
CA LEU A 40 4.26 25.04 32.31
C LEU A 40 5.15 23.91 31.77
N ALA A 41 5.52 22.93 32.62
CA ALA A 41 6.32 21.77 32.22
C ALA A 41 5.54 20.72 31.38
N SER A 42 4.21 20.83 31.30
CA SER A 42 3.34 19.87 30.59
C SER A 42 2.96 20.30 29.16
N ILE A 43 3.42 21.47 28.69
CA ILE A 43 3.10 21.97 27.34
C ILE A 43 4.10 21.49 26.28
N TRP A 44 5.34 21.17 26.66
CA TRP A 44 6.44 20.96 25.71
C TRP A 44 6.80 19.50 25.42
N ASP A 45 6.06 18.54 25.98
CA ASP A 45 6.27 17.11 25.70
C ASP A 45 4.99 16.40 25.23
N LYS A 46 4.20 17.07 24.37
CA LYS A 46 3.06 16.44 23.70
C LYS A 46 3.53 15.56 22.55
N LYS A 47 4.09 14.40 22.92
CA LYS A 47 4.26 13.24 22.05
C LYS A 47 2.91 12.99 21.35
N TYR A 48 2.87 13.12 20.03
CA TYR A 48 1.63 12.94 19.26
C TYR A 48 0.92 11.64 19.65
N SER A 49 -0.42 11.60 19.60
CA SER A 49 -1.14 10.34 19.86
C SER A 49 -0.69 9.25 18.87
N ALA A 50 -0.67 7.99 19.31
CA ALA A 50 -0.32 6.87 18.43
C ALA A 50 -1.23 6.82 17.20
N THR A 51 -2.52 7.14 17.38
CA THR A 51 -3.52 7.29 16.32
C THR A 51 -3.11 8.32 15.27
N ARG A 52 -2.63 9.50 15.67
CA ARG A 52 -2.17 10.53 14.72
C ARG A 52 -0.94 10.07 13.94
N ARG A 53 0.03 9.44 14.60
CA ARG A 53 1.21 8.88 13.91
C ARG A 53 0.82 7.81 12.89
N LEU A 54 -0.10 6.92 13.24
CA LEU A 54 -0.59 5.87 12.34
C LEU A 54 -1.30 6.48 11.13
N LEU A 55 -2.20 7.45 11.35
CA LEU A 55 -2.90 8.16 10.27
C LEU A 55 -1.90 8.80 9.29
N LEU A 56 -0.85 9.45 9.80
CA LEU A 56 0.19 10.06 8.97
C LEU A 56 0.97 9.00 8.19
N LYS A 57 1.38 7.89 8.81
CA LYS A 57 2.03 6.76 8.11
C LYS A 57 1.15 6.21 6.99
N THR A 58 -0.15 6.01 7.24
CA THR A 58 -1.10 5.56 6.21
C THR A 58 -1.22 6.57 5.07
N LYS A 59 -1.29 7.88 5.36
CA LYS A 59 -1.32 8.93 4.33
C LYS A 59 -0.03 8.93 3.49
N LEU A 60 1.13 8.80 4.13
CA LEU A 60 2.41 8.72 3.45
C LEU A 60 2.50 7.50 2.54
N LEU A 61 2.12 6.31 3.03
CA LEU A 61 2.12 5.08 2.23
C LEU A 61 1.14 5.16 1.06
N LYS A 62 -0.05 5.74 1.25
CA LYS A 62 -1.00 5.98 0.16
C LYS A 62 -0.40 6.89 -0.91
N LYS A 63 0.24 7.99 -0.53
CA LYS A 63 0.90 8.90 -1.47
C LYS A 63 2.07 8.24 -2.19
N ALA A 64 2.90 7.49 -1.47
CA ALA A 64 4.02 6.72 -2.04
C ALA A 64 3.54 5.70 -3.06
N GLY A 65 2.44 4.98 -2.78
CA GLY A 65 1.84 4.05 -3.75
C GLY A 65 1.38 4.75 -5.04
N ILE A 66 0.76 5.92 -4.92
CA ILE A 66 0.37 6.73 -6.10
C ILE A 66 1.60 7.17 -6.91
N MET A 67 2.65 7.65 -6.23
CA MET A 67 3.89 8.08 -6.88
C MET A 67 4.59 6.92 -7.58
N LEU A 68 4.63 5.73 -6.96
CA LEU A 68 5.24 4.54 -7.55
C LEU A 68 4.56 4.13 -8.87
N VAL A 69 3.22 4.19 -8.92
CA VAL A 69 2.45 3.89 -10.14
C VAL A 69 2.73 4.93 -11.23
N ALA A 70 2.78 6.21 -10.86
CA ALA A 70 3.11 7.29 -11.80
C ALA A 70 4.52 7.13 -12.37
N GLU A 71 5.51 6.88 -11.52
CA GLU A 71 6.89 6.62 -11.95
C GLU A 71 7.00 5.41 -12.89
N PHE A 72 6.24 4.34 -12.64
CA PHE A 72 6.23 3.18 -13.54
C PHE A 72 5.65 3.53 -14.92
N ALA A 73 4.56 4.30 -14.96
CA ALA A 73 3.97 4.77 -16.21
C ALA A 73 4.92 5.69 -16.99
N ASP A 74 5.62 6.58 -16.27
CA ASP A 74 6.61 7.48 -16.86
C ASP A 74 7.80 6.71 -17.46
N LYS A 75 8.36 5.74 -16.72
CA LYS A 75 9.43 4.87 -17.21
C LYS A 75 9.00 4.06 -18.44
N LYS A 76 7.75 3.60 -18.48
CA LYS A 76 7.21 2.89 -19.66
C LYS A 76 7.13 3.81 -20.87
N ARG A 77 6.62 5.03 -20.71
CA ARG A 77 6.54 6.04 -21.77
C ARG A 77 7.93 6.43 -22.28
N GLU A 78 8.89 6.64 -21.37
CA GLU A 78 10.27 6.95 -21.74
C GLU A 78 10.92 5.80 -22.53
N ARG A 79 10.70 4.55 -22.11
CA ARG A 79 11.15 3.37 -22.85
C ARG A 79 10.56 3.33 -24.26
N GLU A 80 9.26 3.55 -24.40
CA GLU A 80 8.59 3.57 -25.71
C GLU A 80 9.13 4.70 -26.61
N SER A 81 9.33 5.90 -26.05
CA SER A 81 9.93 7.03 -26.77
C SER A 81 11.35 6.72 -27.24
N ALA A 82 12.20 6.17 -26.37
CA ALA A 82 13.57 5.81 -26.72
C ALA A 82 13.65 4.69 -27.77
N LEU A 83 12.72 3.72 -27.73
CA LEU A 83 12.63 2.67 -28.73
C LEU A 83 12.17 3.22 -30.09
N ASN A 84 11.18 4.11 -30.10
CA ASN A 84 10.71 4.74 -31.34
C ASN A 84 11.77 5.60 -32.02
N GLU A 85 12.62 6.28 -31.24
CA GLU A 85 13.75 7.07 -31.76
C GLU A 85 14.86 6.17 -32.33
N ARG A 86 15.25 5.11 -31.59
CA ARG A 86 16.38 4.25 -31.96
C ARG A 86 16.03 3.22 -33.03
N ALA A 87 14.81 2.71 -33.00
CA ALA A 87 14.32 1.64 -33.85
C ALA A 87 12.90 1.97 -34.36
N PRO A 88 12.76 2.99 -35.24
CA PRO A 88 11.48 3.33 -35.82
C PRO A 88 10.94 2.16 -36.69
N PRO A 89 9.60 2.07 -36.87
CA PRO A 89 9.00 1.06 -37.72
C PRO A 89 9.57 1.08 -39.15
N LEU A 90 9.97 -0.10 -39.65
CA LEU A 90 10.54 -0.24 -40.98
C LEU A 90 9.47 0.00 -42.05
N LYS A 91 9.74 0.94 -42.96
CA LYS A 91 8.91 1.18 -44.14
C LYS A 91 9.53 0.44 -45.31
N LEU A 92 8.93 -0.69 -45.69
CA LEU A 92 9.43 -1.55 -46.77
C LEU A 92 8.78 -1.27 -48.13
N SER A 93 7.68 -0.51 -48.15
CA SER A 93 6.92 -0.20 -49.35
C SER A 93 7.66 0.78 -50.26
N GLY A 94 7.77 0.45 -51.55
CA GLY A 94 8.33 1.35 -52.58
C GLY A 94 9.85 1.35 -52.69
N LEU A 95 10.55 0.50 -51.94
CA LEU A 95 11.99 0.29 -52.09
C LEU A 95 12.29 -0.63 -53.27
N SER A 96 13.35 -0.31 -54.01
CA SER A 96 13.92 -1.20 -55.02
C SER A 96 14.61 -2.41 -54.36
N VAL A 97 14.86 -3.46 -55.15
CA VAL A 97 15.54 -4.68 -54.67
C VAL A 97 16.94 -4.37 -54.11
N GLN A 98 17.65 -3.43 -54.73
CA GLN A 98 19.00 -3.04 -54.29
C GLN A 98 18.96 -2.33 -52.94
N GLU A 99 18.07 -1.35 -52.77
CA GLU A 99 17.92 -0.62 -51.50
C GLU A 99 17.49 -1.57 -50.36
N LEU A 100 16.66 -2.57 -50.66
CA LEU A 100 16.27 -3.58 -49.70
C LEU A 100 17.45 -4.46 -49.26
N GLN A 101 18.31 -4.87 -50.21
CA GLN A 101 19.52 -5.63 -49.89
C GLN A 101 20.50 -4.83 -49.03
N ASP A 102 20.66 -3.53 -49.32
CA ASP A 102 21.56 -2.68 -48.57
C ASP A 102 21.02 -2.38 -47.16
N LEU A 103 19.69 -2.17 -47.02
CA LEU A 103 19.03 -2.09 -45.71
C LEU A 103 19.24 -3.37 -44.88
N CYS A 104 19.11 -4.55 -45.48
CA CYS A 104 19.34 -5.83 -44.80
C CYS A 104 20.78 -5.96 -44.29
N LYS A 105 21.79 -5.57 -45.10
CA LYS A 105 23.20 -5.58 -44.68
C LYS A 105 23.45 -4.60 -43.53
N ASP A 106 22.83 -3.42 -43.58
CA ASP A 106 23.00 -2.41 -42.54
C ASP A 106 22.32 -2.80 -41.22
N LEU A 107 21.13 -3.40 -41.28
CA LEU A 107 20.47 -3.95 -40.09
C LEU A 107 21.29 -5.09 -39.48
N HIS A 108 21.89 -5.96 -40.30
CA HIS A 108 22.74 -7.04 -39.81
C HIS A 108 23.95 -6.50 -39.02
N LYS A 109 24.68 -5.53 -39.57
CA LYS A 109 25.80 -4.87 -38.86
C LYS A 109 25.34 -4.18 -37.56
N LYS A 110 24.17 -3.54 -37.57
CA LYS A 110 23.61 -2.89 -36.37
C LYS A 110 23.26 -3.90 -35.29
N ILE A 111 22.79 -5.09 -35.65
CA ILE A 111 22.50 -6.16 -34.69
C ILE A 111 23.77 -6.55 -33.92
N ASP A 112 24.89 -6.75 -34.63
CA ASP A 112 26.16 -7.13 -33.99
C ASP A 112 26.62 -6.07 -32.96
N ILE A 113 26.58 -4.78 -33.34
CA ILE A 113 26.96 -3.67 -32.47
C ILE A 113 26.03 -3.56 -31.25
N VAL A 114 24.72 -3.71 -31.45
CA VAL A 114 23.74 -3.62 -30.37
C VAL A 114 23.86 -4.81 -29.42
N ASP A 115 24.14 -6.01 -29.93
CA ASP A 115 24.31 -7.19 -29.09
C ASP A 115 25.59 -7.12 -28.25
N GLU A 116 26.69 -6.61 -28.80
CA GLU A 116 27.90 -6.31 -28.03
C GLU A 116 27.61 -5.32 -26.90
N ALA A 117 26.94 -4.20 -27.20
CA ALA A 117 26.55 -3.22 -26.18
C ALA A 117 25.59 -3.81 -25.13
N ARG A 118 24.67 -4.70 -25.54
CA ARG A 118 23.77 -5.43 -24.63
C ARG A 118 24.55 -6.34 -23.70
N TYR A 119 25.51 -7.09 -24.23
CA TYR A 119 26.38 -7.98 -23.47
C TYR A 119 27.18 -7.21 -22.41
N ASP A 120 27.81 -6.09 -22.79
CA ASP A 120 28.54 -5.23 -21.85
C ASP A 120 27.67 -4.71 -20.71
N MET A 121 26.43 -4.31 -21.01
CA MET A 121 25.47 -3.87 -19.99
C MET A 121 25.08 -5.01 -19.07
N GLU A 122 24.82 -6.20 -19.60
CA GLU A 122 24.46 -7.40 -18.84
C GLU A 122 25.55 -7.78 -17.84
N ILE A 123 26.82 -7.75 -18.26
CA ILE A 123 27.96 -8.00 -17.37
C ILE A 123 28.05 -6.96 -16.25
N LYS A 124 27.80 -5.68 -16.54
CA LYS A 124 27.81 -4.61 -15.52
C LYS A 124 26.67 -4.80 -14.51
N VAL A 125 25.45 -5.10 -14.97
CA VAL A 125 24.31 -5.39 -14.10
C VAL A 125 24.57 -6.62 -13.25
N GLY A 126 25.12 -7.69 -13.83
CA GLY A 126 25.47 -8.91 -13.11
C GLY A 126 26.48 -8.68 -11.98
N LYS A 127 27.49 -7.81 -12.20
CA LYS A 127 28.44 -7.41 -11.14
C LYS A 127 27.73 -6.67 -9.99
N ASN A 128 26.85 -5.74 -10.32
CA ASN A 128 26.07 -5.00 -9.32
C ASN A 128 25.14 -5.92 -8.52
N ASP A 129 24.50 -6.90 -9.18
CA ASP A 129 23.65 -7.89 -8.51
C ASP A 129 24.43 -8.75 -7.51
N LEU A 130 25.65 -9.18 -7.88
CA LEU A 130 26.53 -9.91 -6.98
C LEU A 130 26.96 -9.06 -5.77
N GLU A 131 27.28 -7.78 -6.00
CA GLU A 131 27.61 -6.85 -4.93
C GLU A 131 26.42 -6.64 -3.98
N ILE A 132 25.22 -6.39 -4.50
CA ILE A 132 23.99 -6.25 -3.71
C ILE A 132 23.73 -7.51 -2.88
N LYS A 133 23.91 -8.70 -3.46
CA LYS A 133 23.77 -9.98 -2.73
C LYS A 133 24.79 -10.08 -1.59
N SER A 134 26.05 -9.78 -1.87
CA SER A 134 27.11 -9.80 -0.85
C SER A 134 26.81 -8.81 0.29
N LEU A 135 26.38 -7.59 -0.04
CA LEU A 135 26.02 -6.57 0.95
C LEU A 135 24.79 -6.98 1.76
N THR A 136 23.79 -7.56 1.12
CA THR A 136 22.58 -8.06 1.80
C THR A 136 22.94 -9.16 2.80
N GLN A 137 23.80 -10.09 2.39
CA GLN A 137 24.30 -11.14 3.29
C GLN A 137 25.04 -10.55 4.50
N LYS A 138 25.97 -9.60 4.29
CA LYS A 138 26.68 -8.93 5.39
C LYS A 138 25.71 -8.21 6.34
N ILE A 139 24.67 -7.57 5.79
CA ILE A 139 23.62 -6.94 6.60
C ILE A 139 22.91 -7.98 7.47
N ASP A 140 22.60 -9.16 6.93
CA ASP A 140 21.93 -10.21 7.67
C ASP A 140 22.82 -10.86 8.74
N GLU A 141 24.12 -11.00 8.45
CA GLU A 141 25.14 -11.42 9.43
C GLU A 141 25.23 -10.42 10.60
N ILE A 142 25.26 -9.11 10.32
CA ILE A 142 25.31 -8.04 11.34
C ILE A 142 24.00 -7.96 12.13
N LYS A 143 22.84 -8.05 11.46
CA LYS A 143 21.53 -8.05 12.14
C LYS A 143 21.38 -9.25 13.08
N GLY A 144 22.14 -10.31 12.84
CA GLY A 144 22.01 -11.59 13.49
C GLY A 144 20.73 -12.31 13.06
N SER A 145 20.76 -13.64 13.07
CA SER A 145 19.56 -14.45 12.91
C SER A 145 18.60 -14.16 14.08
N LYS A 146 17.59 -13.32 13.85
CA LYS A 146 16.41 -13.26 14.71
C LYS A 146 15.65 -14.56 14.51
N LYS A 147 16.08 -15.61 15.21
CA LYS A 147 15.33 -16.87 15.31
C LYS A 147 13.89 -16.50 15.64
N PRO A 148 12.91 -16.72 14.74
CA PRO A 148 11.54 -16.31 15.01
C PRO A 148 11.13 -16.98 16.31
N THR A 149 10.75 -16.18 17.30
CA THR A 149 10.33 -16.72 18.60
C THR A 149 9.18 -17.66 18.34
N LEU A 150 9.39 -18.97 18.56
CA LEU A 150 8.40 -19.99 18.32
C LEU A 150 7.23 -19.76 19.28
N LYS A 151 6.20 -19.05 18.81
CA LYS A 151 4.94 -18.93 19.54
C LYS A 151 4.24 -20.27 19.43
N ARG A 152 3.81 -20.84 20.57
CA ARG A 152 3.00 -22.07 20.61
C ARG A 152 1.67 -21.81 19.91
N VAL A 153 1.60 -22.14 18.63
CA VAL A 153 0.36 -22.15 17.86
C VAL A 153 -0.44 -23.36 18.34
N LYS A 154 -1.54 -23.12 19.07
CA LYS A 154 -2.52 -24.17 19.34
C LYS A 154 -3.20 -24.46 18.00
N LYS A 155 -2.82 -25.55 17.33
CA LYS A 155 -3.62 -26.08 16.22
C LYS A 155 -4.96 -26.48 16.82
N SER A 156 -5.99 -25.66 16.63
CA SER A 156 -7.36 -26.09 16.92
C SER A 156 -7.68 -27.18 15.88
N ALA A 157 -8.16 -28.34 16.31
CA ALA A 157 -8.46 -29.45 15.40
C ALA A 157 -9.51 -29.07 14.34
N ALA A 158 -10.30 -28.01 14.60
CA ALA A 158 -11.27 -27.44 13.68
C ALA A 158 -10.62 -26.79 12.45
N ASP A 159 -9.55 -26.00 12.64
CA ASP A 159 -8.91 -25.27 11.53
C ASP A 159 -8.15 -26.19 10.56
N ALA A 160 -7.60 -27.31 11.05
CA ALA A 160 -6.84 -28.24 10.23
C ALA A 160 -7.74 -29.13 9.33
N LEU A 161 -8.93 -29.50 9.81
CA LEU A 161 -9.88 -30.29 9.03
C LEU A 161 -10.71 -29.42 8.08
N LEU A 162 -11.08 -28.21 8.48
CA LEU A 162 -11.86 -27.29 7.62
C LEU A 162 -11.02 -26.63 6.51
N GLY A 163 -9.71 -26.42 6.74
CA GLY A 163 -8.81 -25.86 5.73
C GLY A 163 -8.46 -26.83 4.59
N ALA A 164 -8.57 -28.15 4.81
CA ALA A 164 -8.26 -29.16 3.80
C ALA A 164 -9.40 -29.39 2.79
N VAL A 165 -10.61 -28.88 3.08
CA VAL A 165 -11.82 -29.05 2.25
C VAL A 165 -12.17 -27.77 1.46
N ALA A 166 -11.47 -26.66 1.70
CA ALA A 166 -11.72 -25.40 1.00
C ALA A 166 -10.93 -25.34 -0.32
N ASP A 167 -11.66 -25.50 -1.42
CA ASP A 167 -11.21 -25.35 -2.80
C ASP A 167 -10.40 -24.05 -3.02
N THR A 168 -9.24 -24.17 -3.65
CA THR A 168 -8.15 -23.18 -3.70
C THR A 168 -8.39 -22.06 -4.72
N GLY A 169 -9.62 -21.59 -4.84
CA GLY A 169 -10.01 -20.51 -5.74
C GLY A 169 -10.35 -19.21 -5.01
N LYS A 170 -9.38 -18.29 -4.91
CA LYS A 170 -9.54 -16.88 -4.49
C LYS A 170 -9.59 -16.61 -2.97
N MET A 171 -8.57 -17.02 -2.22
CA MET A 171 -8.25 -16.34 -0.95
C MET A 171 -7.46 -15.06 -1.22
N LYS A 172 -8.16 -13.94 -1.45
CA LYS A 172 -7.64 -12.69 -0.87
C LYS A 172 -7.86 -12.85 0.63
N ALA A 173 -6.79 -13.23 1.34
CA ALA A 173 -6.77 -13.32 2.80
C ALA A 173 -6.81 -11.91 3.41
N ASP A 174 -7.83 -11.13 3.04
CA ASP A 174 -8.18 -9.91 3.73
C ASP A 174 -8.83 -10.37 5.03
N PHE A 175 -8.21 -10.04 6.16
CA PHE A 175 -8.70 -10.32 7.52
C PHE A 175 -10.17 -9.87 7.74
N THR A 176 -10.68 -9.00 6.87
CA THR A 176 -12.05 -8.47 6.88
C THR A 176 -13.10 -9.38 6.24
N SER A 177 -12.69 -10.44 5.53
CA SER A 177 -13.59 -11.36 4.83
C SER A 177 -14.36 -12.31 5.77
N GLY A 178 -13.83 -12.59 6.97
CA GLY A 178 -14.47 -13.43 7.98
C GLY A 178 -15.37 -12.69 8.98
N LEU A 179 -15.48 -11.36 8.89
CA LEU A 179 -16.29 -10.55 9.79
C LEU A 179 -17.69 -10.32 9.19
N LYS A 180 -18.73 -10.78 9.89
CA LYS A 180 -20.15 -10.57 9.52
C LYS A 180 -20.45 -9.08 9.62
N LYS A 181 -20.37 -8.34 8.50
CA LYS A 181 -20.85 -6.96 8.43
C LYS A 181 -22.35 -6.99 8.72
N VAL A 182 -22.80 -6.38 9.81
CA VAL A 182 -24.21 -6.05 10.00
C VAL A 182 -24.54 -5.05 8.91
N LYS A 183 -25.01 -5.58 7.79
CA LYS A 183 -25.61 -4.85 6.70
C LYS A 183 -26.91 -4.31 7.31
N LYS A 184 -26.93 -3.03 7.68
CA LYS A 184 -28.18 -2.30 7.87
C LYS A 184 -28.79 -2.22 6.46
N GLU A 185 -29.49 -3.27 6.07
CA GLU A 185 -30.30 -3.27 4.86
C GLU A 185 -31.41 -2.25 5.07
N GLU A 186 -31.57 -1.34 4.11
CA GLU A 186 -32.81 -0.61 3.92
C GLU A 186 -33.90 -1.65 3.64
N GLU A 187 -34.75 -1.85 4.63
CA GLU A 187 -35.96 -2.66 4.54
C GLU A 187 -36.92 -1.99 3.55
N LYS A 188 -37.00 -2.54 2.33
CA LYS A 188 -38.07 -2.23 1.39
C LYS A 188 -39.15 -3.29 1.49
N LYS A 189 -40.34 -2.81 1.90
CA LYS A 189 -41.69 -3.34 1.70
C LYS A 189 -42.11 -4.49 2.62
N GLU A 190 -43.02 -4.16 3.54
CA GLU A 190 -44.42 -4.58 3.38
C GLU A 190 -45.36 -3.56 4.04
N GLU A 191 -46.43 -3.28 3.34
CA GLU A 191 -47.50 -2.33 3.66
C GLU A 191 -48.26 -2.83 4.89
N VAL A 192 -47.89 -2.32 6.07
CA VAL A 192 -48.61 -2.58 7.32
C VAL A 192 -49.99 -1.94 7.23
N THR A 193 -50.95 -2.73 6.75
CA THR A 193 -52.37 -2.40 6.82
C THR A 193 -52.79 -2.29 8.29
N ASP A 194 -53.53 -1.22 8.58
CA ASP A 194 -53.93 -0.73 9.89
C ASP A 194 -54.47 -1.84 10.83
N TRP A 195 -53.81 -2.02 11.98
CA TRP A 195 -54.12 -3.06 12.98
C TRP A 195 -55.52 -2.92 13.57
N ARG A 196 -56.19 -1.77 13.37
CA ARG A 196 -57.58 -1.52 13.79
C ARG A 196 -58.59 -2.48 13.15
N LYS A 197 -58.36 -2.96 11.92
CA LYS A 197 -59.36 -3.78 11.19
C LYS A 197 -59.48 -5.23 11.67
N ASN A 198 -58.49 -5.76 12.37
CA ASN A 198 -58.51 -7.16 12.86
C ASN A 198 -59.31 -7.29 14.18
N VAL A 199 -59.39 -6.21 14.96
CA VAL A 199 -60.06 -6.22 16.27
C VAL A 199 -61.58 -6.12 16.14
N ASP A 200 -62.10 -5.32 15.19
CA ASP A 200 -63.55 -5.21 14.94
C ASP A 200 -64.17 -6.50 14.38
N ALA A 201 -63.37 -7.37 13.74
CA ALA A 201 -63.85 -8.65 13.21
C ALA A 201 -64.09 -9.72 14.31
N MET A 202 -63.51 -9.54 15.50
CA MET A 202 -63.59 -10.51 16.61
C MET A 202 -64.60 -10.14 17.71
N SER A 203 -65.21 -8.95 17.67
CA SER A 203 -66.11 -8.48 18.74
C SER A 203 -67.60 -8.80 18.54
N GLY A 204 -67.95 -9.65 17.56
CA GLY A 204 -69.31 -9.80 17.04
C GLY A 204 -70.09 -11.06 17.41
N MET A 205 -69.67 -11.85 18.41
CA MET A 205 -70.39 -13.08 18.81
C MET A 205 -70.82 -13.07 20.28
N GLU A 206 -71.69 -12.13 20.64
CA GLU A 206 -72.47 -12.14 21.88
C GLU A 206 -73.96 -12.37 21.51
N GLY A 207 -74.42 -13.64 21.50
CA GLY A 207 -75.82 -13.93 21.17
C GLY A 207 -76.19 -15.41 20.92
N ARG A 208 -76.57 -16.10 21.99
CA ARG A 208 -77.35 -17.37 22.13
C ARG A 208 -77.65 -18.17 20.84
N LYS A 209 -76.98 -19.32 20.66
CA LYS A 209 -77.52 -20.44 19.86
C LYS A 209 -77.79 -21.66 20.75
N LYS A 210 -79.09 -21.84 21.03
CA LYS A 210 -79.70 -23.05 21.57
C LYS A 210 -79.51 -24.18 20.57
N LEU A 211 -79.05 -25.36 21.01
CA LEU A 211 -79.58 -26.64 20.53
C LEU A 211 -79.61 -27.62 21.70
N PHE A 212 -80.74 -28.31 21.79
CA PHE A 212 -81.22 -29.15 22.89
C PHE A 212 -80.48 -30.49 22.97
N ASP A 213 -80.47 -31.03 24.20
CA ASP A 213 -79.95 -32.34 24.60
C ASP A 213 -80.90 -33.48 24.16
N ALA A 214 -80.35 -34.59 23.70
CA ALA A 214 -81.11 -35.74 23.23
C ALA A 214 -81.15 -36.84 24.31
N GLY A 215 -82.25 -36.87 25.06
CA GLY A 215 -82.90 -38.11 25.50
C GLY A 215 -82.47 -38.72 26.84
N LYS A 216 -83.20 -38.36 27.91
CA LYS A 216 -84.04 -39.32 28.67
C LYS A 216 -85.10 -38.58 29.49
#